data_AF-A0A8S3JSE0-F1
#
_entry.id   AF-A0A8S3JSE0-F1
#
_cell.length_a   1.000
_cell.length_b   1.000
_cell.length_c   1.000
_cell.angle_alpha   90.00
_cell.angle_beta   90.00
_cell.angle_gamma   90.00
#
_symmetry.space_group_name_H-M   'P 1'
#
loop_
_entity.id
_entity.type
_entity.pdbx_description
1 polymer ?
#
loop_
_entity_poly.entity_id
_entity_poly.type
_entity_poly.pdbx_seq_one_letter_code
_entity_poly.pdbx_strand_id
1 'polypeptide(L)'
;MLMKFGDVESAERIFRSIKAKDIITYGAMVKGYVGSEMFEKALDLFEEIDIELGDVTYTVVFNACAKLCNDRAMKIGKKLLAKMPKNSRNNNITSTSAIDMLMKFGDVESAERMFRSIKAKGTNIYDALMNGYNLNGESWKCFKIFEEMKEKDIIPDEIAWNILIGACSKSGMLHHCQYIVN
;
A
#
# COMPACT_ATOMS: atom_id res chain seq x y z
N MET A 1 22.19 0.66 -5.62
CA MET A 1 22.87 0.27 -6.89
C MET A 1 23.17 -1.22 -6.88
N LEU A 2 23.85 -1.77 -5.87
CA LEU A 2 24.20 -3.20 -5.78
C LEU A 2 23.01 -4.18 -5.72
N MET A 3 22.01 -3.91 -4.87
CA MET A 3 20.79 -4.75 -4.77
C MET A 3 20.03 -4.86 -6.11
N LYS A 4 20.07 -3.81 -6.94
CA LYS A 4 19.42 -3.79 -8.26
C LYS A 4 20.14 -4.69 -9.28
N PHE A 5 21.40 -5.05 -9.02
CA PHE A 5 22.19 -5.96 -9.83
C PHE A 5 22.24 -7.39 -9.23
N GLY A 6 21.42 -7.68 -8.22
CA GLY A 6 21.33 -9.01 -7.61
C GLY A 6 22.44 -9.34 -6.61
N ASP A 7 23.42 -8.46 -6.42
CA ASP A 7 24.48 -8.66 -5.42
C ASP A 7 24.03 -8.19 -4.03
N VAL A 8 23.18 -9.02 -3.42
CA VAL A 8 22.62 -8.78 -2.08
C VAL A 8 23.69 -8.94 -1.01
N GLU A 9 24.62 -9.88 -1.17
CA GLU A 9 25.65 -10.17 -0.17
C GLU A 9 26.63 -9.00 0.00
N SER A 10 27.11 -8.41 -1.11
CA SER A 10 27.96 -7.21 -1.02
C SER A 10 27.21 -6.03 -0.43
N ALA A 11 25.93 -5.87 -0.77
CA ALA A 11 25.10 -4.80 -0.20
C ALA A 11 24.93 -4.97 1.31
N GLU A 12 24.65 -6.18 1.80
CA GLU A 12 24.56 -6.50 3.22
C GLU A 12 25.88 -6.26 3.94
N ARG A 13 27.01 -6.67 3.34
CA ARG A 13 28.35 -6.45 3.90
C ARG A 13 28.64 -4.95 4.06
N ILE A 14 28.38 -4.16 3.03
CA ILE A 14 28.55 -2.70 3.09
C ILE A 14 27.62 -2.12 4.14
N PHE A 15 26.35 -2.49 4.13
CA PHE A 15 25.37 -2.04 5.12
C PHE A 15 25.83 -2.32 6.55
N ARG A 16 26.32 -3.53 6.84
CA ARG A 16 26.86 -3.91 8.16
C ARG A 16 28.10 -3.10 8.53
N SER A 17 28.94 -2.73 7.56
CA SER A 17 30.17 -1.95 7.80
C SER A 17 29.91 -0.48 8.18
N ILE A 18 28.72 0.06 7.89
CA ILE A 18 28.36 1.45 8.24
C ILE A 18 28.11 1.56 9.74
N LYS A 19 28.96 2.35 10.43
CA LYS A 19 28.90 2.52 11.90
C LYS A 19 27.68 3.32 12.36
N ALA A 20 27.36 4.42 11.69
CA ALA A 20 26.21 5.26 11.99
C ALA A 20 25.24 5.20 10.81
N LYS A 21 24.19 4.41 10.95
CA LYS A 21 23.16 4.24 9.92
C LYS A 21 22.08 5.29 10.11
N ASP A 22 21.71 5.95 9.02
CA ASP A 22 20.65 6.94 8.98
C ASP A 22 19.42 6.45 8.20
N ILE A 23 18.40 7.29 8.13
CA ILE A 23 17.14 7.02 7.44
C ILE A 23 17.33 6.65 5.96
N ILE A 24 18.34 7.24 5.31
CA ILE A 24 18.67 7.00 3.89
C ILE A 24 19.28 5.61 3.73
N THR A 25 20.21 5.25 4.61
CA THR A 25 20.90 3.95 4.61
C THR A 25 19.90 2.80 4.81
N TYR A 26 19.02 2.93 5.81
CA TYR A 26 17.95 1.95 6.03
C TYR A 26 16.94 1.91 4.88
N GLY A 27 16.48 3.07 4.40
CA GLY A 27 15.52 3.15 3.30
C GLY A 27 16.05 2.52 2.01
N ALA A 28 17.34 2.71 1.70
CA ALA A 28 17.98 2.09 0.55
C ALA A 28 18.06 0.56 0.67
N MET A 29 18.38 0.04 1.86
CA MET A 29 18.50 -1.40 2.10
C MET A 29 17.14 -2.10 2.07
N VAL A 30 16.14 -1.52 2.75
CA VAL A 30 14.75 -2.02 2.74
C VAL A 30 14.20 -2.03 1.31
N LYS A 31 14.38 -0.94 0.54
CA LYS A 31 14.00 -0.88 -0.88
C LYS A 31 14.73 -1.93 -1.71
N GLY A 32 16.00 -2.16 -1.41
CA GLY A 32 16.78 -3.23 -2.02
C GLY A 32 16.14 -4.60 -1.81
N TYR A 33 15.86 -4.96 -0.56
CA TYR A 33 15.28 -6.26 -0.24
C TYR A 33 13.93 -6.46 -0.91
N VAL A 34 13.03 -5.47 -0.85
CA VAL A 34 11.71 -5.56 -1.50
C VAL A 34 11.83 -5.65 -3.02
N GLY A 35 12.76 -4.91 -3.64
CA GLY A 35 13.02 -5.00 -5.07
C GLY A 35 13.61 -6.35 -5.52
N SER A 36 14.26 -7.08 -4.61
CA SER A 36 14.75 -8.44 -4.81
C SER A 36 13.80 -9.51 -4.27
N GLU A 37 12.55 -9.15 -3.96
CA GLU A 37 11.50 -10.03 -3.40
C GLU A 37 11.88 -10.72 -2.06
N MET A 38 12.90 -10.21 -1.36
CA MET A 38 13.34 -10.69 -0.05
C MET A 38 12.51 -10.03 1.07
N PHE A 39 11.19 -10.20 1.03
CA PHE A 39 10.28 -9.46 1.90
C PHE A 39 10.52 -9.73 3.40
N GLU A 40 10.80 -10.97 3.79
CA GLU A 40 11.09 -11.31 5.20
C GLU A 40 12.34 -10.57 5.71
N LYS A 41 13.41 -10.49 4.91
CA LYS A 41 14.61 -9.69 5.28
C LYS A 41 14.30 -8.20 5.38
N ALA A 42 13.39 -7.69 4.56
CA ALA A 42 12.94 -6.30 4.67
C ALA A 42 12.19 -6.06 5.99
N LEU A 43 11.38 -7.02 6.43
CA LEU A 43 10.67 -6.97 7.71
C LEU A 43 11.62 -7.11 8.90
N ASP A 44 12.58 -8.04 8.85
CA ASP A 44 13.64 -8.19 9.86
C ASP A 44 14.38 -6.86 10.05
N LEU A 45 14.82 -6.26 8.95
CA LEU A 45 15.53 -5.00 8.98
C LEU A 45 14.64 -3.86 9.53
N PHE A 46 13.35 -3.83 9.21
CA PHE A 46 12.44 -2.85 9.77
C PHE A 46 12.33 -2.95 11.30
N GLU A 47 12.29 -4.17 11.85
CA GLU A 47 12.19 -4.37 13.29
C GLU A 47 13.45 -3.92 14.05
N GLU A 48 14.60 -3.85 13.38
CA GLU A 48 15.84 -3.28 13.92
C GLU A 48 15.86 -1.73 13.92
N ILE A 49 14.94 -1.07 13.21
CA ILE A 49 14.95 0.38 13.07
C ILE A 49 14.26 1.05 14.26
N ASP A 50 15.05 1.80 15.03
CA ASP A 50 14.56 2.63 16.15
C ASP A 50 14.50 4.13 15.83
N ILE A 51 14.88 4.53 14.62
CA ILE A 51 14.77 5.92 14.15
C ILE A 51 13.45 6.15 13.41
N GLU A 52 13.03 7.42 13.33
CA GLU A 52 11.87 7.80 12.53
C GLU A 52 12.14 7.50 11.04
N LEU A 53 11.15 6.90 10.38
CA LEU A 53 11.24 6.47 9.00
C LEU A 53 10.74 7.53 8.03
N GLY A 54 11.29 7.51 6.81
CA GLY A 54 10.80 8.34 5.72
C GLY A 54 9.60 7.69 5.04
N ASP A 55 8.81 8.51 4.35
CA ASP A 55 7.63 8.08 3.56
C ASP A 55 7.94 6.90 2.62
N VAL A 56 9.11 6.92 1.99
CA VAL A 56 9.56 5.86 1.08
C VAL A 56 9.70 4.54 1.82
N THR A 57 10.28 4.53 3.03
CA THR A 57 10.46 3.31 3.81
C THR A 57 9.12 2.76 4.27
N TYR A 58 8.21 3.61 4.77
CA TYR A 58 6.84 3.19 5.10
C TYR A 58 6.15 2.53 3.91
N THR A 59 6.19 3.19 2.74
CA THR A 59 5.56 2.68 1.51
C THR A 59 6.09 1.30 1.13
N VAL A 60 7.42 1.14 1.13
CA VAL A 60 8.09 -0.10 0.74
C VAL A 60 7.75 -1.23 1.71
N VAL A 61 7.75 -0.98 3.02
CA VAL A 61 7.44 -2.00 4.02
C VAL A 61 5.95 -2.37 3.98
N PHE A 62 5.03 -1.42 3.77
CA PHE A 62 3.61 -1.74 3.58
C PHE A 62 3.41 -2.64 2.35
N ASN A 63 4.09 -2.36 1.24
CA ASN A 63 4.06 -3.22 0.06
C ASN A 63 4.62 -4.63 0.36
N ALA A 64 5.70 -4.74 1.13
CA ALA A 64 6.25 -6.03 1.55
C ALA A 64 5.24 -6.81 2.41
N CYS A 65 4.61 -6.15 3.38
CA CYS A 65 3.56 -6.74 4.21
C CYS A 65 2.38 -7.24 3.37
N ALA A 66 1.91 -6.40 2.43
CA ALA A 66 0.83 -6.72 1.49
C ALA A 66 1.16 -7.92 0.59
N LYS A 67 2.43 -8.10 0.22
CA LYS A 67 2.88 -9.24 -0.61
C LYS A 67 3.02 -10.53 0.19
N LEU A 68 3.51 -10.46 1.43
CA LEU A 68 3.66 -11.63 2.30
C LEU A 68 2.32 -12.18 2.79
N CYS A 69 1.35 -11.30 3.08
CA CYS A 69 -0.01 -11.66 3.46
C CYS A 69 -0.09 -12.74 4.56
N ASN A 70 0.81 -12.66 5.55
CA ASN A 70 0.87 -13.57 6.71
C ASN A 70 0.71 -12.82 8.04
N ASP A 71 0.49 -13.55 9.14
CA ASP A 71 0.23 -12.95 10.46
C ASP A 71 1.36 -12.05 10.96
N ARG A 72 2.61 -12.39 10.63
CA ARG A 72 3.78 -11.57 11.00
C ARG A 72 3.73 -10.22 10.30
N ALA A 73 3.51 -10.24 8.99
CA ALA A 73 3.38 -9.05 8.16
C ALA A 73 2.23 -8.15 8.63
N MET A 74 1.09 -8.72 9.06
CA MET A 74 -0.02 -7.95 9.63
C MET A 74 0.37 -7.25 10.93
N LYS A 75 1.04 -7.97 11.85
CA LYS A 75 1.53 -7.39 13.12
C LYS A 75 2.50 -6.23 12.86
N ILE A 76 3.43 -6.41 11.92
CA ILE A 76 4.38 -5.36 11.54
C ILE A 76 3.65 -4.18 10.89
N GLY A 77 2.75 -4.42 9.93
CA GLY A 77 1.93 -3.38 9.31
C GLY A 77 1.17 -2.52 10.32
N LYS A 78 0.58 -3.13 11.36
CA LYS A 78 -0.07 -2.39 12.47
C LYS A 78 0.92 -1.57 13.30
N LYS A 79 2.12 -2.09 13.60
CA LYS A 79 3.19 -1.32 14.25
C LYS A 79 3.59 -0.10 13.39
N LEU A 80 3.72 -0.26 12.07
CA LEU A 80 4.00 0.87 11.17
C LEU A 80 2.92 1.93 11.23
N LEU A 81 1.65 1.53 11.11
CA LEU A 81 0.50 2.45 11.16
C LEU A 81 0.44 3.25 12.45
N ALA A 82 0.77 2.63 13.59
CA ALA A 82 0.82 3.28 14.89
C ALA A 82 1.96 4.31 15.00
N LYS A 83 3.14 4.00 14.41
CA LYS A 83 4.30 4.90 14.37
C LYS A 83 4.21 5.98 13.28
N MET A 84 3.31 5.84 12.31
CA MET A 84 3.23 6.69 11.12
C MET A 84 2.84 8.13 11.48
N PRO A 85 3.70 9.14 11.17
CA PRO A 85 3.42 10.53 11.53
C PRO A 85 2.29 11.10 10.65
N LYS A 86 1.66 12.18 11.14
CA LYS A 86 0.50 12.81 10.45
C LYS A 86 0.83 13.28 9.03
N ASN A 87 2.07 13.71 8.78
CA ASN A 87 2.50 14.16 7.46
C ASN A 87 2.56 12.97 6.49
N SER A 88 3.18 11.86 6.89
CA SER A 88 3.17 10.62 6.11
C SER A 88 1.76 10.11 5.84
N ARG A 89 0.83 10.23 6.81
CA ARG A 89 -0.59 9.85 6.62
C ARG A 89 -1.31 10.69 5.56
N ASN A 90 -0.84 11.89 5.26
CA ASN A 90 -1.37 12.69 4.15
C ASN A 90 -0.56 12.53 2.85
N ASN A 91 0.52 11.75 2.85
CA ASN A 91 1.21 11.38 1.62
C ASN A 91 0.37 10.34 0.86
N ASN A 92 -0.10 10.70 -0.34
CA ASN A 92 -0.97 9.84 -1.15
C ASN A 92 -0.34 8.47 -1.45
N ILE A 93 0.97 8.40 -1.72
CA ILE A 93 1.63 7.14 -2.07
C ILE A 93 1.71 6.23 -0.84
N THR A 94 2.18 6.78 0.28
CA THR A 94 2.31 6.02 1.52
C THR A 94 0.95 5.53 2.01
N SER A 95 -0.07 6.39 1.98
CA SER A 95 -1.40 6.02 2.41
C SER A 95 -2.11 5.04 1.48
N THR A 96 -1.90 5.13 0.16
CA THR A 96 -2.35 4.10 -0.79
C THR A 96 -1.75 2.73 -0.45
N SER A 97 -0.44 2.65 -0.19
CA SER A 97 0.20 1.37 0.16
C SER A 97 -0.30 0.79 1.48
N ALA A 98 -0.60 1.65 2.46
CA ALA A 98 -1.16 1.24 3.74
C ALA A 98 -2.62 0.73 3.60
N ILE A 99 -3.44 1.40 2.79
CA ILE A 99 -4.81 0.96 2.49
C ILE A 99 -4.79 -0.37 1.73
N ASP A 100 -3.97 -0.52 0.69
CA ASP A 100 -3.82 -1.78 -0.05
C ASP A 100 -3.42 -2.94 0.89
N MET A 101 -2.47 -2.69 1.79
CA MET A 101 -2.05 -3.66 2.80
C MET A 101 -3.21 -4.06 3.72
N LEU A 102 -3.94 -3.10 4.30
CA LEU A 102 -5.09 -3.38 5.17
C LEU A 102 -6.19 -4.17 4.44
N MET A 103 -6.51 -3.79 3.20
CA MET A 103 -7.53 -4.47 2.41
C MET A 103 -7.14 -5.91 2.07
N LYS A 104 -5.86 -6.20 1.79
CA LYS A 104 -5.39 -7.57 1.54
C LYS A 104 -5.42 -8.45 2.79
N PHE A 105 -5.25 -7.86 3.97
CA PHE A 105 -5.46 -8.56 5.24
C PHE A 105 -6.93 -8.66 5.66
N GLY A 106 -7.86 -8.09 4.89
CA GLY A 106 -9.28 -8.06 5.22
C GLY A 106 -9.66 -7.12 6.37
N ASP A 107 -8.76 -6.24 6.81
CA ASP A 107 -9.04 -5.20 7.81
C ASP A 107 -9.69 -3.98 7.14
N VAL A 108 -10.85 -4.24 6.51
CA VAL A 108 -11.62 -3.27 5.71
C VAL A 108 -11.99 -2.04 6.52
N GLU A 109 -12.37 -2.22 7.78
CA GLU A 109 -12.76 -1.13 8.68
C GLU A 109 -11.60 -0.15 8.92
N SER A 110 -10.38 -0.65 9.16
CA SER A 110 -9.21 0.21 9.33
C SER A 110 -8.84 0.94 8.03
N ALA A 111 -8.97 0.26 6.88
CA ALA A 111 -8.72 0.87 5.58
C ALA A 111 -9.70 2.01 5.30
N GLU A 112 -11.00 1.81 5.58
CA GLU A 112 -12.03 2.84 5.47
C GLU A 112 -11.74 4.03 6.39
N ARG A 113 -11.45 3.78 7.68
CA ARG A 113 -11.09 4.87 8.62
C ARG A 113 -9.90 5.68 8.12
N MET A 114 -8.86 5.00 7.63
CA MET A 114 -7.67 5.66 7.09
C MET A 114 -8.02 6.48 5.85
N PHE A 115 -8.75 5.90 4.89
CA PHE A 115 -9.26 6.61 3.71
C PHE A 115 -9.98 7.90 4.13
N ARG A 116 -10.97 7.80 5.04
CA ARG A 116 -11.76 8.98 5.47
C ARG A 116 -10.88 10.05 6.14
N SER A 117 -9.80 9.67 6.83
CA SER A 117 -8.89 10.61 7.51
C SER A 117 -8.00 11.45 6.59
N ILE A 118 -7.81 11.05 5.32
CA ILE A 118 -6.91 11.71 4.38
C ILE A 118 -7.57 12.96 3.81
N LYS A 119 -6.92 14.13 3.94
CA LYS A 119 -7.53 15.41 3.53
C LYS A 119 -7.59 15.59 2.02
N ALA A 120 -6.47 15.38 1.33
CA ALA A 120 -6.34 15.54 -0.11
C ALA A 120 -6.03 14.19 -0.73
N LYS A 121 -7.03 13.59 -1.38
CA LYS A 121 -6.94 12.26 -1.97
C LYS A 121 -6.67 12.37 -3.47
N GLY A 122 -5.67 11.64 -3.95
CA GLY A 122 -5.49 11.35 -5.37
C GLY A 122 -6.31 10.13 -5.82
N THR A 123 -6.42 9.96 -7.14
CA THR A 123 -7.07 8.81 -7.78
C THR A 123 -6.55 7.47 -7.23
N ASN A 124 -5.24 7.36 -7.03
CA ASN A 124 -4.57 6.16 -6.51
C ASN A 124 -5.07 5.69 -5.12
N ILE A 125 -5.63 6.58 -4.30
CA ILE A 125 -6.23 6.19 -3.00
C ILE A 125 -7.61 5.57 -3.22
N TYR A 126 -8.39 6.10 -4.16
CA TYR A 126 -9.70 5.54 -4.53
C TYR A 126 -9.52 4.16 -5.15
N ASP A 127 -8.59 4.01 -6.09
CA ASP A 127 -8.30 2.74 -6.74
C ASP A 127 -7.94 1.64 -5.74
N ALA A 128 -7.09 1.95 -4.76
CA ALA A 128 -6.70 0.98 -3.74
C ALA A 128 -7.88 0.54 -2.88
N LEU A 129 -8.76 1.46 -2.48
CA LEU A 129 -9.93 1.11 -1.70
C LEU A 129 -10.96 0.32 -2.53
N MET A 130 -11.23 0.75 -3.76
CA MET A 130 -12.13 0.07 -4.70
C MET A 130 -11.67 -1.35 -5.01
N ASN A 131 -10.39 -1.53 -5.34
CA ASN A 131 -9.83 -2.85 -5.59
C ASN A 131 -9.89 -3.73 -4.34
N GLY A 132 -9.61 -3.14 -3.18
CA GLY A 132 -9.75 -3.82 -1.90
C GLY A 132 -11.17 -4.36 -1.65
N TYR A 133 -12.22 -3.60 -1.99
CA TYR A 133 -13.59 -4.09 -1.83
C TYR A 133 -13.87 -5.30 -2.73
N ASN A 134 -13.39 -5.27 -3.97
CA ASN A 134 -13.50 -6.41 -4.88
C ASN A 134 -12.75 -7.66 -4.40
N LEU A 135 -11.67 -7.48 -3.62
CA LEU A 135 -10.93 -8.59 -2.99
C LEU A 135 -11.69 -9.18 -1.80
N ASN A 136 -12.41 -8.34 -1.05
CA ASN A 136 -13.15 -8.73 0.16
C ASN A 136 -14.61 -9.13 -0.12
N GLY A 137 -15.00 -9.26 -1.39
CA GLY A 137 -16.37 -9.64 -1.77
C GLY A 137 -17.41 -8.52 -1.61
N GLU A 138 -16.98 -7.29 -1.34
CA GLU A 138 -17.83 -6.12 -1.10
C GLU A 138 -18.00 -5.25 -2.35
N SER A 139 -18.16 -5.88 -3.52
CA SER A 139 -18.17 -5.21 -4.83
C SER A 139 -19.15 -4.03 -4.93
N TRP A 140 -20.27 -4.04 -4.20
CA TRP A 140 -21.21 -2.91 -4.16
C TRP A 140 -20.58 -1.63 -3.57
N LYS A 141 -19.67 -1.74 -2.61
CA LYS A 141 -18.93 -0.60 -2.04
C LYS A 141 -17.94 -0.02 -3.04
N CYS A 142 -17.41 -0.84 -3.95
CA CYS A 142 -16.57 -0.35 -5.06
C CYS A 142 -17.33 0.68 -5.90
N PHE A 143 -18.57 0.38 -6.33
CA PHE A 143 -19.42 1.33 -7.06
C PHE A 143 -19.70 2.60 -6.25
N LYS A 144 -19.99 2.46 -4.95
CA LYS A 144 -20.23 3.61 -4.08
C LYS A 144 -19.01 4.55 -3.99
N ILE A 145 -17.81 4.01 -3.89
CA ILE A 145 -16.58 4.81 -3.86
C ILE A 145 -16.27 5.43 -5.22
N PHE A 146 -16.57 4.74 -6.31
CA PHE A 146 -16.43 5.29 -7.66
C PHE A 146 -17.34 6.50 -7.88
N GLU A 147 -18.59 6.43 -7.45
CA GLU A 147 -19.49 7.60 -7.51
C GLU A 147 -19.02 8.72 -6.58
N GLU A 148 -18.57 8.42 -5.35
CA GLU A 148 -17.98 9.43 -4.45
C GLU A 148 -16.74 10.12 -5.08
N MET A 149 -15.97 9.40 -5.89
CA MET A 149 -14.82 9.95 -6.63
C MET A 149 -15.28 11.01 -7.63
N LYS A 150 -16.31 10.69 -8.43
CA LYS A 150 -16.91 11.60 -9.42
C LYS A 150 -17.57 12.81 -8.77
N GLU A 151 -18.33 12.62 -7.68
CA GLU A 151 -18.99 13.70 -6.93
C GLU A 151 -18.00 14.72 -6.36
N LYS A 152 -16.74 14.33 -6.19
CA LYS A 152 -15.64 15.19 -5.71
C LYS A 152 -14.79 15.76 -6.83
N ASP A 153 -15.26 15.67 -8.08
CA ASP A 153 -14.56 16.12 -9.28
C ASP A 153 -13.18 15.47 -9.47
N ILE A 154 -12.98 14.27 -8.91
CA ILE A 154 -11.76 13.49 -9.14
C ILE A 154 -12.01 12.62 -10.36
N ILE A 155 -11.24 12.86 -11.42
CA ILE A 155 -11.41 12.18 -12.72
C ILE A 155 -10.97 10.71 -12.58
N PRO A 156 -11.88 9.74 -12.82
CA PRO A 156 -11.52 8.33 -12.88
C PRO A 156 -10.56 8.06 -14.04
N ASP A 157 -9.46 7.37 -13.76
CA ASP A 157 -8.50 6.97 -14.77
C ASP A 157 -8.82 5.56 -15.31
N GLU A 158 -7.98 5.07 -16.23
CA GLU A 158 -8.12 3.72 -16.79
C GLU A 158 -8.13 2.63 -15.71
N ILE A 159 -7.37 2.82 -14.62
CA ILE A 159 -7.29 1.87 -13.51
C ILE A 159 -8.62 1.81 -12.78
N ALA A 160 -9.21 2.95 -12.43
CA ALA A 160 -10.51 3.04 -11.77
C ALA A 160 -11.61 2.31 -12.58
N TRP A 161 -11.68 2.56 -13.89
CA TRP A 161 -12.64 1.90 -14.78
C TRP A 161 -12.44 0.38 -14.85
N ASN A 162 -11.19 -0.08 -14.97
CA ASN A 162 -10.87 -1.51 -14.98
C ASN A 162 -11.28 -2.20 -13.67
N ILE A 163 -11.09 -1.54 -12.51
CA ILE A 163 -11.53 -2.05 -11.22
C ILE A 163 -13.06 -2.15 -11.16
N LEU A 164 -13.78 -1.16 -11.69
CA LEU A 164 -15.24 -1.14 -11.73
C LEU A 164 -15.82 -2.27 -12.60
N ILE A 165 -15.24 -2.49 -13.79
CA ILE A 165 -15.61 -3.61 -14.68
C ILE A 165 -15.38 -4.95 -13.98
N GLY A 166 -14.24 -5.09 -13.28
CA GLY A 166 -13.96 -6.27 -12.46
C GLY A 166 -15.00 -6.50 -11.36
N ALA A 167 -15.52 -5.43 -10.76
CA ALA A 167 -16.59 -5.48 -9.76
C ALA A 167 -17.92 -5.99 -10.34
N CYS A 168 -18.31 -5.53 -11.53
CA CYS A 168 -19.51 -6.03 -12.22
C CYS A 168 -19.44 -7.54 -12.45
N SER A 169 -18.32 -8.01 -13.01
CA SER A 169 -18.13 -9.42 -13.36
C SER A 169 -18.23 -10.33 -12.13
N LYS A 170 -17.71 -9.88 -10.98
CA LYS A 170 -17.75 -10.64 -9.72
C LYS A 170 -19.12 -10.61 -9.02
N SER A 171 -19.87 -9.52 -9.15
CA SER A 171 -21.14 -9.31 -8.45
C SER A 171 -22.37 -9.76 -9.23
N GLY A 172 -22.22 -10.11 -10.51
CA GLY A 172 -23.36 -10.40 -11.39
C GLY A 172 -24.25 -9.18 -11.66
N MET A 173 -23.82 -7.98 -11.26
CA MET A 173 -24.56 -6.73 -11.40
C MET A 173 -24.44 -6.15 -12.81
N LEU A 174 -24.78 -6.95 -13.83
CA LEU A 174 -24.69 -6.57 -15.24
C LEU A 174 -25.49 -5.29 -15.57
N HIS A 175 -26.56 -5.01 -14.82
CA HIS A 175 -27.37 -3.79 -15.00
C HIS A 175 -26.60 -2.51 -14.65
N HIS A 176 -25.69 -2.51 -13.68
CA HIS A 176 -24.82 -1.37 -13.39
C HIS A 176 -23.75 -1.21 -14.48
N CYS A 177 -23.36 -2.30 -15.13
CA CYS A 177 -22.40 -2.26 -16.23
C CYS A 177 -22.92 -1.57 -17.49
N GLN A 178 -24.23 -1.54 -17.73
CA GLN A 178 -24.82 -0.73 -18.82
C GLN A 178 -24.69 0.78 -18.59
N TYR A 179 -24.55 1.22 -17.34
CA TYR A 179 -24.34 2.62 -16.97
C TYR A 179 -22.89 3.07 -17.18
N ILE A 180 -21.94 2.13 -17.29
CA ILE A 180 -20.51 2.39 -17.49
C ILE A 180 -20.17 2.65 -18.97
N VAL A 181 -20.98 2.12 -19.89
CA VAL A 181 -20.69 2.11 -21.34
C VAL A 181 -21.33 3.30 -22.09
N ASN A 182 -22.12 4.14 -21.40
CA ASN A 182 -22.73 5.37 -21.94
C ASN A 182 -22.13 6.61 -21.27
#